data_AF-A0A017T3G1-F1
#
_entry.id   AF-A0A017T3G1-F1
#
_cell.length_a   1.000
_cell.length_b   1.000
_cell.length_c   1.000
_cell.angle_alpha   90.00
_cell.angle_beta   90.00
_cell.angle_gamma   90.00
#
_symmetry.space_group_name_H-M   'P 1'
#
loop_
_entity.id
_entity.type
_entity.pdbx_description
1 polymer ?
#
loop_
_entity_poly.entity_id
_entity_poly.type
_entity_poly.pdbx_seq_one_letter_code
_entity_poly.pdbx_strand_id
1 'polypeptide(L)'
;MKLVERSFIAAAALAALTFTDATHAQAEVRTEEQWYGWQTTIGLGTAYSLAGVWLFTDAFDDNKVWPLGTAFGIYALTGPAVHLAHGRGDAAAGSIGLNVGAPLGAGLLAAGLYCAFDGCSGTFEGLGAMVVGLVSGVAGMVAANVIDVAVLSFEEVKVSPGAAKSGLGAGPAQYVPIFQYGGRF
;
A
#
# COMPACT_ATOMS: atom_id res chain seq x y z
N MET A 1 -53.50 29.96 -36.79
CA MET A 1 -52.45 30.07 -35.75
C MET A 1 -52.23 28.80 -34.92
N LYS A 2 -53.24 27.98 -34.58
CA LYS A 2 -53.08 26.77 -33.74
C LYS A 2 -52.21 25.62 -34.30
N LEU A 3 -51.89 25.63 -35.60
CA LEU A 3 -51.07 24.58 -36.24
C LEU A 3 -49.56 24.77 -36.03
N VAL A 4 -49.08 26.02 -35.95
CA VAL A 4 -47.65 26.34 -35.79
C VAL A 4 -47.17 26.02 -34.37
N GLU A 5 -48.06 26.17 -33.38
CA GLU A 5 -47.77 25.93 -31.96
C GLU A 5 -47.55 24.44 -31.64
N ARG A 6 -48.27 23.54 -32.36
CA ARG A 6 -48.14 22.09 -32.18
C ARG A 6 -46.85 21.53 -32.79
N SER A 7 -46.38 22.12 -33.89
CA SER A 7 -45.14 21.71 -34.55
C SER A 7 -43.90 22.04 -33.71
N PHE A 8 -43.92 23.16 -32.99
CA PHE A 8 -42.80 23.56 -32.13
C PHE A 8 -42.65 22.65 -30.91
N ILE A 9 -43.75 22.25 -30.28
CA ILE A 9 -43.72 21.34 -29.12
C ILE A 9 -43.22 19.96 -29.53
N ALA A 10 -43.64 19.45 -30.69
CA ALA A 10 -43.15 18.17 -31.21
C ALA A 10 -41.65 18.20 -31.56
N ALA A 11 -41.16 19.28 -32.16
CA ALA A 11 -39.74 19.44 -32.47
C ALA A 11 -38.87 19.57 -31.20
N ALA A 12 -39.35 20.31 -30.20
CA ALA A 12 -38.65 20.44 -28.91
C ALA A 12 -38.61 19.13 -28.13
N ALA A 13 -39.70 18.35 -28.13
CA ALA A 13 -39.74 17.03 -27.50
C ALA A 13 -38.82 16.02 -28.21
N LEU A 14 -38.77 16.06 -29.55
CA LEU A 14 -37.88 15.18 -30.32
C LEU A 14 -36.40 15.54 -30.10
N ALA A 15 -36.07 16.84 -30.04
CA ALA A 15 -34.74 17.29 -29.68
C ALA A 15 -34.37 16.88 -28.25
N ALA A 16 -35.26 17.07 -27.27
CA ALA A 16 -35.02 16.64 -25.89
C ALA A 16 -34.74 15.14 -25.80
N LEU A 17 -35.47 14.30 -26.55
CA LEU A 17 -35.26 12.86 -26.60
C LEU A 17 -33.92 12.47 -27.26
N THR A 18 -33.51 13.15 -28.34
CA THR A 18 -32.24 12.84 -29.01
C THR A 18 -31.01 13.41 -28.31
N PHE A 19 -31.14 14.45 -27.49
CA PHE A 19 -30.03 14.98 -26.69
C PHE A 19 -29.72 14.13 -25.45
N THR A 20 -30.69 13.39 -24.89
CA THR A 20 -30.47 12.52 -23.72
C THR A 20 -29.42 11.45 -23.99
N ASP A 21 -29.45 10.80 -25.16
CA ASP A 21 -28.49 9.73 -25.50
C ASP A 21 -27.07 10.27 -25.74
N ALA A 22 -26.93 11.47 -26.29
CA ALA A 22 -25.62 12.08 -26.52
C ALA A 22 -24.95 12.54 -25.22
N THR A 23 -25.73 12.95 -24.20
CA THR A 23 -25.20 13.27 -22.86
C THR A 23 -24.81 12.03 -22.05
N HIS A 24 -25.44 10.88 -22.29
CA HIS A 24 -25.06 9.60 -21.67
C HIS A 24 -23.85 8.93 -22.35
N ALA A 25 -23.47 9.37 -23.56
CA ALA A 25 -22.28 8.91 -24.26
C ALA A 25 -20.98 9.61 -23.82
N GLN A 26 -20.97 10.33 -22.69
CA GLN A 26 -19.72 10.62 -22.00
C GLN A 26 -19.18 9.28 -21.52
N ALA A 27 -18.24 8.72 -22.31
CA ALA A 27 -17.57 7.47 -22.02
C ALA A 27 -17.20 7.46 -20.53
N GLU A 28 -17.86 6.59 -19.76
CA GLU A 28 -17.62 6.44 -18.34
C GLU A 28 -16.10 6.28 -18.18
N VAL A 29 -15.48 7.22 -17.48
CA VAL A 29 -14.04 7.16 -17.22
C VAL A 29 -13.86 5.99 -16.27
N ARG A 30 -13.58 4.82 -16.85
CA ARG A 30 -13.36 3.62 -16.08
C ARG A 30 -12.10 3.84 -15.25
N THR A 31 -12.22 3.71 -13.94
CA THR A 31 -11.07 3.60 -13.05
C THR A 31 -10.73 2.14 -12.86
N GLU A 32 -9.44 1.82 -12.90
CA GLU A 32 -8.92 0.51 -12.53
C GLU A 32 -7.96 0.67 -11.35
N GLU A 33 -8.02 -0.27 -10.41
CA GLU A 33 -7.07 -0.31 -9.30
C GLU A 33 -5.76 -0.96 -9.77
N GLN A 34 -4.65 -0.23 -9.62
CA GLN A 34 -3.32 -0.72 -9.92
C GLN A 34 -2.55 -0.93 -8.61
N TRP A 35 -2.00 -2.14 -8.42
CA TRP A 35 -1.18 -2.45 -7.27
C TRP A 35 0.27 -1.98 -7.47
N TYR A 36 0.82 -1.29 -6.47
CA TYR A 36 2.22 -0.80 -6.47
C TYR A 36 3.03 -1.30 -5.27
N GLY A 37 2.51 -2.25 -4.48
CA GLY A 37 3.14 -2.70 -3.24
C GLY A 37 4.52 -3.34 -3.39
N TRP A 38 4.90 -3.81 -4.59
CA TRP A 38 6.25 -4.32 -4.85
C TRP A 38 7.35 -3.27 -4.59
N GLN A 39 7.05 -1.97 -4.77
CA GLN A 39 8.01 -0.89 -4.51
C GLN A 39 8.33 -0.81 -3.01
N THR A 40 7.30 -0.93 -2.17
CA THR A 40 7.47 -1.02 -0.72
C THR A 40 8.28 -2.26 -0.33
N THR A 41 8.00 -3.42 -0.95
CA THR A 41 8.74 -4.67 -0.69
C THR A 41 10.25 -4.55 -0.93
N ILE A 42 10.70 -3.76 -1.93
CA ILE A 42 12.14 -3.55 -2.18
C ILE A 42 12.80 -2.81 -1.01
N GLY A 43 12.20 -1.71 -0.54
CA GLY A 43 12.76 -0.97 0.58
C GLY A 43 12.72 -1.78 1.87
N LEU A 44 11.66 -2.57 2.09
CA LEU A 44 11.59 -3.50 3.21
C LEU A 44 12.64 -4.61 3.15
N GLY A 45 12.85 -5.21 1.98
CA GLY A 45 13.92 -6.18 1.77
C GLY A 45 15.30 -5.58 2.06
N THR A 46 15.50 -4.31 1.70
CA THR A 46 16.73 -3.57 2.03
C THR A 46 16.88 -3.37 3.54
N ALA A 47 15.81 -2.92 4.22
CA ALA A 47 15.81 -2.72 5.66
C ALA A 47 16.15 -4.02 6.42
N TYR A 48 15.49 -5.13 6.07
CA TYR A 48 15.71 -6.41 6.72
C TYR A 48 17.08 -7.02 6.40
N SER A 49 17.57 -6.85 5.18
CA SER A 49 18.93 -7.28 4.83
C SER A 49 19.97 -6.51 5.63
N LEU A 50 19.81 -5.19 5.77
CA LEU A 50 20.71 -4.35 6.55
C LEU A 50 20.68 -4.70 8.05
N ALA A 51 19.48 -4.90 8.62
CA ALA A 51 19.31 -5.38 9.98
C ALA A 51 19.94 -6.77 10.18
N GLY A 52 19.73 -7.68 9.23
CA GLY A 52 20.30 -9.02 9.24
C GLY A 52 21.82 -9.00 9.21
N VAL A 53 22.43 -8.24 8.28
CA VAL A 53 23.90 -8.07 8.20
C VAL A 53 24.47 -7.57 9.52
N TRP A 54 23.81 -6.59 10.15
CA TRP A 54 24.25 -6.07 11.45
C TRP A 54 24.32 -7.16 12.53
N LEU A 55 23.37 -8.09 12.57
CA LEU A 55 23.38 -9.22 13.51
C LEU A 55 24.57 -10.18 13.32
N PHE A 56 25.17 -10.23 12.13
CA PHE A 56 26.29 -11.12 11.80
C PHE A 56 27.66 -10.43 11.81
N THR A 57 27.69 -9.12 12.03
CA THR A 57 28.94 -8.37 12.18
C THR A 57 29.29 -8.22 13.66
N ASP A 58 30.58 -8.18 14.02
CA ASP A 58 31.08 -7.83 15.37
C ASP A 58 30.78 -6.35 15.74
N ALA A 59 29.71 -5.76 15.19
CA ALA A 59 29.27 -4.40 15.44
C ALA A 59 28.93 -4.12 16.92
N PHE A 60 28.75 -5.16 17.72
CA PHE A 60 28.60 -5.06 19.17
C PHE A 60 29.89 -4.64 19.88
N ASP A 61 31.07 -4.90 19.31
CA ASP A 61 32.35 -4.55 19.93
C ASP A 61 32.68 -3.06 19.78
N ASP A 62 32.19 -2.42 18.71
CA ASP A 62 32.50 -1.03 18.37
C ASP A 62 31.38 -0.01 18.72
N ASN A 63 30.30 -0.44 19.39
CA ASN A 63 29.10 0.39 19.68
C ASN A 63 28.50 1.07 18.42
N LYS A 64 28.67 0.47 17.23
CA LYS A 64 28.19 1.03 15.97
C LYS A 64 26.71 0.70 15.79
N VAL A 65 25.86 1.53 16.39
CA VAL A 65 24.38 1.43 16.28
C VAL A 65 23.83 2.05 14.99
N TRP A 66 24.65 2.75 14.22
CA TRP A 66 24.20 3.44 13.00
C TRP A 66 23.55 2.53 11.95
N PRO A 67 24.00 1.27 11.68
CA PRO A 67 23.36 0.43 10.68
C PRO A 67 21.95 0.03 11.10
N LEU A 68 21.75 -0.20 12.41
CA LEU A 68 20.44 -0.51 12.97
C LEU A 68 19.50 0.68 12.85
N GLY A 69 19.97 1.88 13.20
CA GLY A 69 19.21 3.13 13.01
C GLY A 69 18.81 3.35 11.54
N THR A 70 19.74 3.11 10.61
CA THR A 70 19.47 3.18 9.17
C THR A 70 18.44 2.13 8.74
N ALA A 71 18.55 0.88 9.20
CA ALA A 71 17.60 -0.18 8.88
C ALA A 71 16.18 0.18 9.36
N PHE A 72 16.04 0.67 10.59
CA PHE A 72 14.76 1.15 11.12
C PHE A 72 14.23 2.38 10.37
N GLY A 73 15.11 3.30 9.96
CA GLY A 73 14.74 4.45 9.14
C GLY A 73 14.17 4.03 7.79
N ILE A 74 14.84 3.08 7.11
CA ILE A 74 14.36 2.52 5.83
C ILE A 74 13.02 1.82 6.05
N TYR A 75 12.91 0.96 7.07
CA TYR A 75 11.66 0.26 7.42
C TYR A 75 10.50 1.24 7.63
N ALA A 76 10.70 2.25 8.49
CA ALA A 76 9.63 3.17 8.88
C ALA A 76 9.20 4.08 7.73
N LEU A 77 10.12 4.50 6.86
CA LEU A 77 9.87 5.54 5.86
C LEU A 77 9.60 5.02 4.45
N THR A 78 9.95 3.77 4.12
CA THR A 78 9.76 3.22 2.76
C THR A 78 8.29 3.28 2.33
N GLY A 79 7.38 2.66 3.08
CA GLY A 79 5.94 2.65 2.77
C GLY A 79 5.39 4.08 2.63
N PRO A 80 5.54 4.95 3.64
CA PRO A 80 5.06 6.33 3.57
C PRO A 80 5.60 7.12 2.38
N ALA A 81 6.90 6.98 2.05
CA ALA A 81 7.49 7.65 0.90
C ALA A 81 6.89 7.16 -0.42
N VAL A 82 6.68 5.84 -0.56
CA VAL A 82 6.04 5.24 -1.74
C VAL A 82 4.59 5.72 -1.88
N HIS A 83 3.78 5.67 -0.81
CA HIS A 83 2.40 6.16 -0.86
C HIS A 83 2.30 7.65 -1.22
N LEU A 84 3.19 8.49 -0.69
CA LEU A 84 3.26 9.91 -1.05
C LEU A 84 3.64 10.12 -2.51
N ALA A 85 4.57 9.32 -3.06
CA ALA A 85 4.93 9.37 -4.48
C ALA A 85 3.75 9.05 -5.40
N HIS A 86 2.81 8.23 -4.92
CA HIS A 86 1.55 7.89 -5.59
C HIS A 86 0.38 8.83 -5.22
N GLY A 87 0.63 9.93 -4.51
CA GLY A 87 -0.42 10.90 -4.13
C GLY A 87 -1.41 10.41 -3.07
N ARG A 88 -1.09 9.31 -2.37
CA ARG A 88 -1.96 8.67 -1.36
C ARG A 88 -1.52 9.05 0.06
N GLY A 89 -1.81 10.28 0.45
CA GLY A 89 -1.42 10.82 1.77
C GLY A 89 -2.10 10.13 2.95
N ASP A 90 -3.34 9.66 2.77
CA ASP A 90 -4.08 8.86 3.75
C ASP A 90 -3.42 7.49 3.99
N ALA A 91 -3.03 6.81 2.91
CA ALA A 91 -2.28 5.57 2.98
C ALA A 91 -0.94 5.79 3.67
N ALA A 92 -0.20 6.85 3.31
CA ALA A 92 1.08 7.18 3.92
C ALA A 92 0.98 7.36 5.44
N ALA A 93 -0.04 8.07 5.93
CA ALA A 93 -0.29 8.23 7.35
C ALA A 93 -0.64 6.89 8.02
N GLY A 94 -1.45 6.07 7.36
CA GLY A 94 -1.75 4.70 7.78
C GLY A 94 -0.51 3.83 7.94
N SER A 95 0.42 3.88 6.98
CA SER A 95 1.68 3.13 6.99
C SER A 95 2.60 3.58 8.11
N ILE A 96 2.71 4.88 8.40
CA ILE A 96 3.46 5.37 9.57
C ILE A 96 2.85 4.79 10.85
N GLY A 97 1.53 4.86 10.98
CA GLY A 97 0.80 4.33 12.13
C GLY A 97 1.02 2.83 12.32
N LEU A 98 0.98 2.05 11.23
CA LEU A 98 1.25 0.61 11.26
C LEU A 98 2.71 0.31 11.61
N ASN A 99 3.66 0.98 10.96
CA ASN A 99 5.09 0.71 11.14
C ASN A 99 5.62 1.08 12.52
N VAL A 100 5.00 2.05 13.20
CA VAL A 100 5.39 2.39 14.58
C VAL A 100 4.49 1.66 15.59
N GLY A 101 3.19 1.67 15.34
CA GLY A 101 2.19 1.18 16.28
C GLY A 101 2.18 -0.34 16.40
N ALA A 102 2.27 -1.09 15.30
CA ALA A 102 2.19 -2.54 15.37
C ALA A 102 3.40 -3.19 16.06
N PRO A 103 4.66 -2.79 15.78
CA PRO A 103 5.82 -3.33 16.50
C PRO A 103 5.79 -3.00 17.99
N LEU A 104 5.52 -1.74 18.34
CA LEU A 104 5.45 -1.31 19.74
C LEU A 104 4.30 -1.99 20.47
N GLY A 105 3.12 -2.04 19.85
CA GLY A 105 1.94 -2.69 20.41
C GLY A 105 2.16 -4.18 20.63
N ALA A 106 2.68 -4.89 19.64
CA ALA A 106 2.97 -6.33 19.75
C ALA A 106 4.05 -6.61 20.81
N GLY A 107 5.12 -5.81 20.84
CA GLY A 107 6.20 -6.01 21.80
C GLY A 107 5.78 -5.71 23.24
N LEU A 108 5.09 -4.58 23.48
CA LEU A 108 4.61 -4.22 24.81
C LEU A 108 3.54 -5.19 25.32
N LEU A 109 2.62 -5.62 24.43
CA LEU A 109 1.60 -6.59 24.78
C LEU A 109 2.23 -7.93 25.18
N ALA A 110 3.17 -8.43 24.37
CA ALA A 110 3.82 -9.71 24.66
C ALA A 110 4.68 -9.67 25.92
N ALA A 111 5.45 -8.59 26.13
CA ALA A 111 6.22 -8.39 27.36
C ALA A 111 5.32 -8.29 28.60
N GLY A 112 4.18 -7.58 28.48
CA GLY A 112 3.20 -7.47 29.57
C GLY A 112 2.53 -8.80 29.90
N LEU A 113 2.14 -9.57 28.88
CA LEU A 113 1.59 -10.92 29.05
C LEU A 113 2.62 -11.86 29.69
N TYR A 114 3.88 -11.82 29.25
CA TYR A 114 4.95 -12.59 29.85
C TYR A 114 5.07 -12.32 31.36
N CYS A 115 5.15 -11.05 31.76
CA CYS A 115 5.20 -10.68 33.18
C CYS A 115 3.95 -11.06 33.96
N ALA A 116 2.78 -11.10 33.32
CA ALA A 116 1.54 -11.48 33.97
C ALA A 116 1.46 -12.98 34.30
N PHE A 117 2.12 -13.83 33.50
CA PHE A 117 2.09 -15.29 33.70
C PHE A 117 3.28 -15.82 34.50
N ASP A 118 4.48 -15.31 34.23
CA ASP A 118 5.72 -15.87 34.80
C ASP A 118 6.27 -15.05 35.96
N GLY A 119 5.72 -13.86 36.22
CA GLY A 119 6.28 -12.90 37.15
C GLY A 119 7.48 -12.15 36.56
N CYS A 120 7.66 -10.91 36.99
CA CYS A 120 8.80 -10.07 36.61
C CYS A 120 9.48 -9.48 37.84
N SER A 121 9.63 -10.30 38.88
CA SER A 121 10.31 -9.95 40.13
C SER A 121 11.76 -10.48 40.11
N GLY A 122 12.58 -9.98 39.19
CA GLY A 122 14.00 -10.32 39.13
C GLY A 122 14.69 -9.84 37.85
N THR A 123 16.01 -9.68 37.91
CA THR A 123 16.81 -9.17 36.77
C THR A 123 16.75 -10.11 35.56
N PHE A 124 16.71 -11.43 35.77
CA PHE A 124 16.61 -12.42 34.68
C PHE A 124 15.21 -12.50 34.08
N GLU A 125 14.15 -12.30 34.87
CA GLU A 125 12.77 -12.29 34.38
C GLU A 125 12.49 -11.04 33.52
N GLY A 126 13.04 -9.88 33.93
CA GLY A 126 12.98 -8.66 33.12
C GLY A 126 13.67 -8.81 31.76
N LEU A 127 14.78 -9.55 31.70
CA LEU A 127 15.45 -9.88 30.44
C LEU A 127 14.57 -10.79 29.55
N GLY A 128 13.91 -11.78 30.14
CA GLY A 128 12.94 -12.63 29.44
C GLY A 128 11.82 -11.82 28.80
N ALA A 129 11.19 -10.92 29.56
CA ALA A 129 10.15 -10.03 29.06
C ALA A 129 10.64 -9.14 27.90
N MET A 130 11.86 -8.60 28.00
CA MET A 130 12.48 -7.80 26.95
C MET A 130 12.70 -8.60 25.66
N VAL A 131 13.24 -9.82 25.77
CA VAL A 131 13.47 -10.70 24.61
C VAL A 131 12.15 -11.07 23.94
N VAL A 132 11.15 -11.48 24.72
CA VAL A 132 9.80 -11.78 24.21
C VAL A 132 9.21 -10.56 23.52
N GLY A 133 9.29 -9.38 24.16
CA GLY A 133 8.82 -8.13 23.57
C GLY A 133 9.53 -7.79 22.25
N LEU A 134 10.85 -7.98 22.16
CA LEU A 134 11.60 -7.71 20.93
C LEU A 134 11.20 -8.68 19.81
N VAL A 135 11.09 -9.97 20.09
CA VAL A 135 10.69 -10.99 19.09
C VAL A 135 9.25 -10.72 18.61
N SER A 136 8.32 -10.46 19.53
CA SER A 136 6.95 -10.10 19.17
C SER A 136 6.87 -8.75 18.45
N GLY A 137 7.73 -7.80 18.77
CA GLY A 137 7.85 -6.54 18.03
C GLY A 137 8.28 -6.76 16.58
N VAL A 138 9.28 -7.62 16.32
CA VAL A 138 9.68 -8.01 14.96
C VAL A 138 8.54 -8.69 14.22
N ALA A 139 7.79 -9.57 14.88
CA ALA A 139 6.58 -10.15 14.27
C ALA A 139 5.53 -9.07 13.93
N GLY A 140 5.35 -8.08 14.81
CA GLY A 140 4.53 -6.90 14.56
C GLY A 140 5.01 -6.08 13.35
N MET A 141 6.32 -5.95 13.15
CA MET A 141 6.89 -5.27 11.97
C MET A 141 6.54 -6.01 10.68
N VAL A 142 6.66 -7.33 10.67
CA VAL A 142 6.31 -8.16 9.51
C VAL A 142 4.81 -8.05 9.22
N ALA A 143 3.96 -8.11 10.26
CA ALA A 143 2.52 -7.97 10.11
C ALA A 143 2.12 -6.59 9.55
N ALA A 144 2.71 -5.51 10.06
CA ALA A 144 2.50 -4.16 9.54
C ALA A 144 2.79 -4.07 8.04
N ASN A 145 3.92 -4.62 7.61
CA ASN A 145 4.34 -4.62 6.22
C ASN A 145 3.41 -5.43 5.31
N VAL A 146 2.92 -6.58 5.78
CA VAL A 146 1.94 -7.37 5.02
C VAL A 146 0.66 -6.57 4.82
N ILE A 147 0.16 -5.91 5.86
CA ILE A 147 -1.05 -5.07 5.78
C ILE A 147 -0.81 -3.89 4.83
N ASP A 148 0.32 -3.21 4.96
CA ASP A 148 0.69 -2.07 4.11
C ASP A 148 0.74 -2.43 2.62
N VAL A 149 1.44 -3.52 2.29
CA VAL A 149 1.61 -4.01 0.92
C VAL A 149 0.30 -4.57 0.35
N ALA A 150 -0.48 -5.31 1.16
CA ALA A 150 -1.68 -6.01 0.69
C ALA A 150 -2.96 -5.17 0.73
N VAL A 151 -3.00 -4.08 1.50
CA VAL A 151 -4.21 -3.27 1.69
C VAL A 151 -3.98 -1.82 1.29
N LEU A 152 -2.85 -1.23 1.64
CA LEU A 152 -2.61 0.20 1.43
C LEU A 152 -1.94 0.52 0.09
N SER A 153 -1.47 -0.47 -0.69
CA SER A 153 -0.64 -0.22 -1.88
C SER A 153 -1.36 -0.33 -3.22
N PHE A 154 -2.53 0.32 -3.34
CA PHE A 154 -3.32 0.40 -4.59
C PHE A 154 -3.54 1.85 -5.03
N GLU A 155 -3.59 2.12 -6.33
CA GLU A 155 -3.96 3.45 -6.85
C GLU A 155 -5.08 3.33 -7.88
N GLU A 156 -5.95 4.34 -7.94
CA GLU A 156 -6.96 4.42 -8.98
C GLU A 156 -6.37 5.08 -10.24
N VAL A 157 -6.28 4.31 -11.31
CA VAL A 157 -5.79 4.80 -12.61
C VAL A 157 -6.97 4.94 -13.56
N LYS A 158 -7.10 6.11 -14.19
CA LYS A 158 -8.12 6.35 -15.21
C LYS A 158 -7.73 5.61 -16.49
N VAL A 159 -8.55 4.65 -16.91
CA VAL A 159 -8.37 3.89 -18.15
C VAL A 159 -9.25 4.50 -19.22
N SER A 160 -8.61 5.08 -20.24
CA SER A 160 -9.32 5.72 -21.35
C SER A 160 -9.91 4.64 -22.27
N PRO A 161 -11.25 4.57 -22.49
CA PRO A 161 -11.90 3.48 -23.23
C PRO A 161 -11.51 3.34 -24.72
N GLY A 162 -10.60 4.17 -25.24
CA GLY A 162 -10.22 4.21 -26.66
C GLY A 162 -8.82 3.68 -27.02
N ALA A 163 -7.98 3.28 -26.06
CA ALA A 163 -6.63 2.77 -26.36
C ALA A 163 -6.61 1.26 -26.72
N ALA A 164 -7.78 0.61 -26.73
CA ALA A 164 -7.92 -0.78 -27.14
C ALA A 164 -7.75 -0.89 -28.67
N LYS A 165 -6.49 -1.09 -29.10
CA LYS A 165 -6.10 -1.80 -30.33
C LYS A 165 -6.91 -1.45 -31.58
N SER A 166 -6.76 -0.24 -32.11
CA SER A 166 -6.95 -0.06 -33.55
C SER A 166 -5.83 -0.80 -34.29
N GLY A 167 -6.12 -2.03 -34.69
CA GLY A 167 -5.37 -2.76 -35.70
C GLY A 167 -4.70 -4.03 -35.18
N LEU A 168 -5.08 -5.14 -35.83
CA LEU A 168 -4.34 -6.40 -35.97
C LEU A 168 -2.92 -6.23 -36.58
N GLY A 169 -2.31 -5.05 -36.47
CA GLY A 169 -0.90 -4.88 -36.77
C GLY A 169 -0.11 -5.68 -35.76
N ALA A 170 0.85 -6.47 -36.23
CA ALA A 170 1.87 -7.10 -35.40
C ALA A 170 2.69 -6.00 -34.69
N GLY A 171 2.10 -5.38 -33.68
CA GLY A 171 2.77 -4.44 -32.80
C GLY A 171 3.78 -5.19 -31.95
N PRO A 172 4.94 -4.58 -31.66
CA PRO A 172 6.00 -5.21 -30.86
C PRO A 172 5.36 -5.76 -29.59
N ALA A 173 5.62 -7.04 -29.31
CA ALA A 173 5.05 -7.77 -28.19
C ALA A 173 4.92 -6.85 -26.98
N GLN A 174 3.67 -6.45 -26.66
CA GLN A 174 3.41 -5.65 -25.48
C GLN A 174 3.94 -6.47 -24.31
N TYR A 175 5.06 -6.01 -23.75
CA TYR A 175 5.71 -6.64 -22.62
C TYR A 175 4.76 -6.45 -21.45
N VAL A 176 3.87 -7.42 -21.25
CA VAL A 176 3.15 -7.57 -20.00
C VAL A 176 4.21 -8.15 -19.07
N PRO A 177 4.78 -7.36 -18.14
CA PRO A 177 5.74 -7.91 -17.20
C PRO A 177 5.07 -9.11 -16.52
N ILE A 178 5.80 -10.22 -16.40
CA ILE A 178 5.30 -11.46 -15.77
C ILE A 178 4.67 -11.20 -14.39
N PHE A 179 5.10 -10.12 -13.72
CA PHE A 179 4.61 -9.68 -12.42
C PHE A 179 3.27 -8.90 -12.46
N GLN A 180 2.76 -8.52 -13.64
CA GLN A 180 1.43 -7.93 -13.84
C GLN A 180 0.33 -8.99 -14.01
N TYR A 181 0.63 -10.28 -13.87
CA TYR A 181 -0.38 -11.30 -13.55
C TYR A 181 -0.84 -11.09 -12.09
N GLY A 182 -1.41 -9.92 -11.82
CA GLY A 182 -2.21 -9.63 -10.63
C GLY A 182 -3.50 -10.43 -10.76
N GLY A 183 -3.42 -11.72 -10.46
CA GLY A 183 -4.61 -12.46 -10.05
C GLY A 183 -5.24 -11.68 -8.92
N ARG A 184 -6.50 -11.27 -9.11
CA ARG A 184 -7.36 -10.96 -7.97
C ARG A 184 -7.40 -12.24 -7.13
N PHE A 185 -6.68 -12.24 -6.00
CA PHE A 185 -6.82 -13.29 -4.98
C PHE A 185 -8.05 -13.01 -4.13
#